data_AF-A0A372FER8-F1
#
_entry.id   AF-A0A372FER8-F1
#
_cell.length_a   1.000
_cell.length_b   1.000
_cell.length_c   1.000
_cell.angle_alpha   90.00
_cell.angle_beta   90.00
_cell.angle_gamma   90.00
#
_symmetry.space_group_name_H-M   'P 1'
#
loop_
_entity.id
_entity.type
_entity.pdbx_description
1 polymer ?
#
loop_
_entity_poly.entity_id
_entity_poly.type
_entity_poly.pdbx_seq_one_letter_code
_entity_poly.pdbx_strand_id
1 'polypeptide(L)'
;MSRYLLLVFVIFLTSCGQQLKDKAHALHSADSTAVGQWTPPDENIKDLTIYKKGGKVFLHENFKDNSVLNEEMVVESTTNVITLKYKEIIADQYMVIDKDGSLKWFTPDGREYAKSKPK
;
A
#
# COMPACT_ATOMS: atom_id res chain seq x y z
N MET A 1 -33.10 22.66 64.58
CA MET A 1 -31.71 22.63 65.10
C MET A 1 -30.86 21.92 64.05
N SER A 2 -29.99 22.59 63.29
CA SER A 2 -28.54 22.72 63.59
C SER A 2 -27.93 21.36 63.99
N ARG A 3 -26.87 20.80 63.39
CA ARG A 3 -25.66 21.43 62.83
C ARG A 3 -24.65 20.34 62.37
N TYR A 4 -23.74 20.70 61.45
CA TYR A 4 -22.42 20.10 61.07
C TYR A 4 -22.43 18.79 60.25
N LEU A 5 -21.97 18.75 58.99
CA LEU A 5 -20.63 19.03 58.40
C LEU A 5 -19.60 17.93 58.73
N LEU A 6 -19.32 17.03 57.78
CA LEU A 6 -17.95 16.57 57.50
C LEU A 6 -17.82 16.00 56.08
N LEU A 7 -16.86 16.56 55.33
CA LEU A 7 -16.35 16.05 54.07
C LEU A 7 -15.69 14.67 54.26
N VAL A 8 -15.91 13.76 53.31
CA VAL A 8 -14.84 12.88 52.80
C VAL A 8 -15.00 12.76 51.29
N PHE A 9 -14.06 13.38 50.58
CA PHE A 9 -13.76 13.16 49.17
C PHE A 9 -12.89 11.90 49.07
N VAL A 10 -13.32 10.86 48.36
CA VAL A 10 -12.40 9.94 47.66
C VAL A 10 -13.03 9.57 46.33
N ILE A 11 -12.57 10.25 45.28
CA ILE A 11 -12.78 9.84 43.90
C ILE A 11 -11.72 8.79 43.61
N PHE A 12 -12.13 7.57 43.28
CA PHE A 12 -11.41 6.75 42.30
C PHE A 12 -12.47 6.00 41.49
N LEU A 13 -12.99 6.71 40.48
CA LEU A 13 -13.73 6.07 39.39
C LEU A 13 -12.79 5.08 38.73
N THR A 14 -13.13 3.83 38.98
CA THR A 14 -12.62 2.63 38.36
C THR A 14 -12.81 2.67 36.85
N SER A 15 -11.82 2.12 36.15
CA SER A 15 -11.93 1.61 34.79
C SER A 15 -12.07 2.64 33.67
N CYS A 16 -11.07 3.49 33.52
CA CYS A 16 -10.72 4.08 32.21
C CYS A 16 -9.30 3.64 31.85
N GLY A 17 -9.11 2.34 31.58
CA GLY A 17 -7.77 1.78 31.35
C GLY A 17 -7.67 0.51 30.51
N GLN A 18 -8.79 -0.12 30.13
CA GLN A 18 -8.76 -1.41 29.41
C GLN A 18 -9.23 -1.37 27.96
N GLN A 19 -9.86 -0.29 27.46
CA GLN A 19 -10.25 -0.22 26.04
C GLN A 19 -9.13 0.23 25.08
N LEU A 20 -7.97 0.66 25.58
CA LEU A 20 -6.86 1.12 24.74
C LEU A 20 -5.84 0.04 24.38
N LYS A 21 -5.85 -1.12 25.07
CA LYS A 21 -4.92 -2.22 24.73
C LYS A 21 -5.46 -3.13 23.61
N ASP A 22 -6.76 -3.34 23.52
CA ASP A 22 -7.35 -4.17 22.46
C ASP A 22 -7.45 -3.44 21.11
N LYS A 23 -7.46 -2.11 21.09
CA LYS A 23 -7.35 -1.33 19.84
C LYS A 23 -5.92 -1.16 19.33
N ALA A 24 -4.91 -1.39 20.18
CA ALA A 24 -3.51 -1.33 19.76
C ALA A 24 -3.02 -2.63 19.13
N HIS A 25 -3.65 -3.78 19.47
CA HIS A 25 -3.27 -5.08 18.92
C HIS A 25 -4.13 -5.55 17.72
N ALA A 26 -5.18 -4.81 17.36
CA ALA A 26 -5.96 -5.02 16.14
C ALA A 26 -5.54 -4.10 14.96
N LEU A 27 -4.65 -3.13 15.17
CA LEU A 27 -4.24 -2.15 14.14
C LEU A 27 -2.94 -2.52 13.39
N HIS A 28 -2.33 -3.66 13.71
CA HIS A 28 -1.09 -4.13 13.09
C HIS A 28 -1.20 -5.51 12.46
N SER A 29 -2.29 -5.72 11.72
CA SER A 29 -2.38 -6.78 10.72
C SER A 29 -3.19 -6.29 9.52
N ALA A 30 -2.54 -6.23 8.35
CA ALA A 30 -3.16 -6.37 7.02
C ALA A 30 -3.82 -5.18 6.29
N ASP A 31 -3.39 -3.92 6.45
CA ASP A 31 -3.80 -2.86 5.50
C ASP A 31 -2.97 -2.86 4.19
N SER A 32 -2.73 -4.04 3.63
CA SER A 32 -2.14 -4.20 2.31
C SER A 32 -3.12 -4.89 1.35
N THR A 33 -3.51 -4.21 0.28
CA THR A 33 -4.42 -4.75 -0.74
C THR A 33 -3.68 -4.88 -2.06
N ALA A 34 -3.57 -6.10 -2.59
CA ALA A 34 -3.04 -6.32 -3.93
C ALA A 34 -3.94 -5.63 -4.97
N VAL A 35 -3.33 -4.82 -5.83
CA VAL A 35 -3.98 -4.24 -7.03
C VAL A 35 -4.01 -5.29 -8.14
N GLY A 36 -2.94 -6.09 -8.25
CA GLY A 36 -2.87 -7.22 -9.15
C GLY A 36 -1.48 -7.86 -9.16
N GLN A 37 -1.38 -8.96 -9.90
CA GLN A 37 -0.12 -9.67 -10.15
C GLN A 37 -0.01 -9.98 -11.65
N TRP A 38 1.17 -9.77 -12.21
CA TRP A 38 1.47 -9.95 -13.62
C TRP A 38 2.72 -10.81 -13.81
N THR A 39 2.87 -11.36 -15.02
CA THR A 39 4.15 -11.91 -15.49
C THR A 39 4.81 -10.85 -16.36
N PRO A 40 5.89 -10.18 -15.89
CA PRO A 40 6.55 -9.15 -16.68
C PRO A 40 7.11 -9.70 -18.00
N PRO A 41 7.30 -8.83 -19.01
CA PRO A 41 7.98 -9.19 -20.25
C PRO A 41 9.49 -9.44 -20.06
N ASP A 42 10.09 -8.93 -18.99
CA ASP A 42 11.49 -9.17 -18.64
C ASP A 42 11.69 -10.62 -18.17
N GLU A 43 12.54 -11.38 -18.86
CA GLU A 43 12.82 -12.77 -18.57
C GLU A 43 13.53 -13.00 -17.23
N ASN A 44 14.15 -11.97 -16.64
CA ASN A 44 14.82 -12.07 -15.34
C ASN A 44 13.83 -11.94 -14.17
N ILE A 45 12.63 -11.41 -14.43
CA ILE A 45 11.59 -11.20 -13.42
C ILE A 45 10.62 -12.38 -13.45
N LYS A 46 10.44 -13.05 -12.31
CA LYS A 46 9.52 -14.17 -12.14
C LYS A 46 8.06 -13.70 -12.09
N ASP A 47 7.81 -12.65 -11.31
CA ASP A 47 6.51 -12.02 -11.19
C ASP A 47 6.61 -10.61 -10.61
N LEU A 48 5.57 -9.82 -10.87
CA LEU A 48 5.42 -8.45 -10.40
C LEU A 48 4.06 -8.33 -9.73
N THR A 49 4.04 -7.77 -8.53
CA THR A 49 2.84 -7.48 -7.76
C THR A 49 2.77 -5.99 -7.47
N ILE A 50 1.64 -5.37 -7.78
CA ILE A 50 1.36 -3.99 -7.37
C ILE A 50 0.39 -4.06 -6.20
N TYR A 51 0.67 -3.35 -5.12
CA TYR A 51 -0.19 -3.37 -3.94
C TYR A 51 -0.28 -1.99 -3.28
N LYS A 52 -1.40 -1.75 -2.60
CA LYS A 52 -1.64 -0.56 -1.78
C LYS A 52 -1.31 -0.88 -0.34
N LYS A 53 -0.56 -0.01 0.35
CA LYS A 53 -0.27 -0.13 1.78
C LYS A 53 -0.23 1.26 2.41
N GLY A 54 -1.09 1.51 3.40
CA GLY A 54 -1.13 2.80 4.10
C GLY A 54 -1.36 4.00 3.18
N GLY A 55 -2.26 3.86 2.18
CA GLY A 55 -2.57 4.91 1.20
C GLY A 55 -1.54 5.12 0.09
N LYS A 56 -0.41 4.40 0.12
CA LYS A 56 0.63 4.44 -0.90
C LYS A 56 0.56 3.21 -1.81
N VAL A 57 1.09 3.32 -3.03
CA VAL A 57 1.20 2.21 -3.98
C VAL A 57 2.65 1.76 -4.05
N PHE A 58 2.84 0.44 -4.05
CA PHE A 58 4.14 -0.20 -4.13
C PHE A 58 4.17 -1.19 -5.29
N LEU A 59 5.34 -1.30 -5.89
CA LEU A 59 5.71 -2.31 -6.88
C LEU A 59 6.66 -3.30 -6.22
N HIS A 60 6.31 -4.57 -6.24
CA HIS A 60 7.14 -5.68 -5.78
C HIS A 60 7.49 -6.57 -6.95
N GLU A 61 8.77 -6.68 -7.28
CA GLU A 61 9.26 -7.61 -8.30
C GLU A 61 10.07 -8.72 -7.64
N ASN A 62 9.71 -9.97 -7.96
CA ASN A 62 10.49 -11.14 -7.58
C ASN A 62 11.35 -11.56 -8.78
N PHE A 63 12.66 -11.57 -8.61
CA PHE A 63 13.59 -11.98 -9.66
C PHE A 63 13.86 -13.48 -9.61
N LYS A 64 14.30 -14.06 -10.73
CA LYS A 64 14.63 -15.50 -10.83
C LYS A 64 15.86 -15.88 -9.99
N ASP A 65 16.75 -14.94 -9.68
CA ASP A 65 17.89 -15.13 -8.78
C ASP A 65 17.49 -15.05 -7.29
N ASN A 66 16.20 -14.90 -6.99
CA ASN A 66 15.60 -14.68 -5.66
C ASN A 66 15.89 -13.30 -5.04
N SER A 67 16.45 -12.35 -5.79
CA SER A 67 16.43 -10.96 -5.37
C SER A 67 15.02 -10.38 -5.45
N VAL A 68 14.79 -9.28 -4.73
CA VAL A 68 13.49 -8.62 -4.63
C VAL A 68 13.69 -7.12 -4.76
N LEU A 69 12.90 -6.50 -5.63
CA LEU A 69 12.73 -5.04 -5.69
C LEU A 69 11.39 -4.70 -5.04
N ASN A 70 11.37 -3.72 -4.14
CA ASN A 70 10.13 -3.25 -3.54
C ASN A 70 10.15 -1.72 -3.42
N GLU A 71 9.44 -1.07 -4.33
CA GLU A 71 9.51 0.38 -4.52
C GLU A 71 8.19 1.09 -4.35
N GLU A 72 8.23 2.28 -3.77
CA GLU A 72 7.08 3.18 -3.72
C GLU A 72 6.87 3.83 -5.09
N MET A 73 5.62 3.84 -5.57
CA MET A 73 5.24 4.36 -6.87
C MET A 73 4.49 5.68 -6.72
N VAL A 74 4.81 6.63 -7.61
CA VAL A 74 3.99 7.82 -7.85
C VAL A 74 2.85 7.44 -8.77
N VAL A 75 1.63 7.77 -8.36
CA VAL A 75 0.41 7.36 -9.08
C VAL A 75 -0.30 8.56 -9.65
N GLU A 76 -0.57 8.51 -10.95
CA GLU A 76 -1.37 9.48 -11.68
C GLU A 76 -2.57 8.74 -12.30
N SER A 77 -3.77 9.01 -11.81
CA SER A 77 -4.99 8.33 -12.25
C SER A 77 -5.88 9.25 -13.08
N THR A 78 -6.41 8.71 -14.17
CA THR A 78 -7.51 9.31 -14.94
C THR A 78 -8.74 8.40 -14.86
N THR A 79 -9.83 8.77 -15.53
CA THR A 79 -11.07 7.95 -15.57
C THR A 79 -10.84 6.52 -16.09
N ASN A 80 -9.86 6.31 -16.99
CA ASN A 80 -9.71 5.04 -17.71
C ASN A 80 -8.37 4.34 -17.51
N VAL A 81 -7.38 5.02 -16.94
CA VAL A 81 -6.02 4.48 -16.78
C VAL A 81 -5.38 4.94 -15.47
N ILE A 82 -4.52 4.08 -14.92
CA ILE A 82 -3.65 4.38 -13.79
C ILE A 82 -2.21 4.36 -14.30
N THR A 83 -1.53 5.50 -14.24
CA THR A 83 -0.11 5.62 -14.56
C THR A 83 0.72 5.49 -13.29
N LEU A 84 1.77 4.67 -13.35
CA LEU A 84 2.67 4.35 -12.24
C LEU A 84 4.09 4.72 -12.65
N LYS A 85 4.70 5.64 -11.91
CA LYS A 85 6.08 6.08 -12.08
C LYS A 85 6.89 5.70 -10.85
N TYR A 86 8.15 5.32 -11.03
CA TYR A 86 9.05 5.10 -9.91
C TYR A 86 9.25 6.42 -9.14
N LYS A 87 9.19 6.36 -7.81
CA LYS A 87 9.43 7.55 -6.97
C LYS A 87 10.88 7.99 -6.98
N GLU A 88 11.79 7.01 -7.01
CA GLU A 88 13.22 7.21 -7.20
C GLU A 88 13.58 6.84 -8.64
N ILE A 89 14.53 7.57 -9.26
CA ILE A 89 14.92 7.34 -10.65
C ILE A 89 15.81 6.10 -10.70
N ILE A 90 15.18 4.92 -10.66
CA ILE A 90 15.84 3.63 -10.83
C ILE A 90 15.65 3.07 -12.24
N ALA A 91 14.65 3.57 -12.96
CA ALA A 91 14.37 3.24 -14.34
C ALA A 91 13.67 4.42 -15.02
N ASP A 92 14.00 4.61 -16.29
CA ASP A 92 13.45 5.68 -17.14
C ASP A 92 12.06 5.34 -17.73
N GLN A 93 11.54 4.16 -17.42
CA GLN A 93 10.25 3.66 -17.89
C GLN A 93 9.11 3.91 -16.90
N TYR A 94 7.89 3.96 -17.41
CA TYR A 94 6.68 3.99 -16.59
C TYR A 94 5.69 2.91 -17.00
N MET A 95 4.77 2.59 -16.08
CA MET A 95 3.75 1.58 -16.29
C MET A 95 2.36 2.21 -16.35
N VAL A 96 1.46 1.59 -17.11
CA VAL A 96 0.05 1.98 -17.17
C VAL A 96 -0.81 0.73 -16.98
N ILE A 97 -1.74 0.80 -16.03
CA ILE A 97 -2.82 -0.17 -15.90
C ILE A 97 -4.03 0.40 -16.63
N ASP A 98 -4.52 -0.30 -17.64
CA ASP A 98 -5.74 0.09 -18.35
C ASP A 98 -7.01 -0.40 -17.64
N LYS A 99 -8.18 0.05 -18.12
CA LYS A 99 -9.50 -0.34 -17.60
C LYS A 99 -9.74 -1.86 -17.58
N ASP A 100 -9.02 -2.62 -18.40
CA ASP A 100 -9.16 -4.07 -18.51
C ASP A 100 -8.17 -4.79 -17.58
N GLY A 101 -7.42 -4.05 -16.77
CA GLY A 101 -6.43 -4.57 -15.82
C GLY A 101 -5.11 -5.01 -16.46
N SER A 102 -4.90 -4.72 -17.75
CA SER A 102 -3.65 -5.05 -18.43
C SER A 102 -2.56 -4.04 -18.04
N LEU A 103 -1.38 -4.55 -17.72
CA LEU A 103 -0.21 -3.74 -17.41
C LEU A 103 0.58 -3.53 -18.71
N LYS A 104 0.90 -2.27 -19.01
CA LYS A 104 1.67 -1.85 -20.18
C LYS A 104 2.87 -1.04 -19.72
N TRP A 105 3.98 -1.20 -20.43
CA TRP A 105 5.20 -0.47 -20.15
C TRP A 105 5.53 0.49 -21.28
N PHE A 106 5.95 1.68 -20.88
CA PHE A 106 6.22 2.79 -21.78
C PHE A 106 7.61 3.37 -21.52
N THR A 107 8.26 3.76 -22.60
CA THR A 107 9.48 4.59 -22.58
C THR A 107 9.13 6.03 -22.15
N PRO A 108 10.10 6.86 -21.72
CA PRO A 108 9.82 8.24 -21.30
C PRO A 108 9.20 9.12 -22.38
N ASP A 109 9.44 8.78 -23.67
CA ASP A 109 8.84 9.46 -24.82
C ASP A 109 7.42 8.98 -25.16
N GLY A 110 6.87 8.03 -24.39
CA GLY A 110 5.49 7.57 -24.49
C GLY A 110 5.25 6.42 -25.47
N ARG A 111 6.29 5.74 -25.95
CA ARG A 111 6.13 4.54 -26.80
C ARG A 111 5.89 3.30 -25.94
N GLU A 112 4.83 2.55 -26.25
CA GLU A 112 4.60 1.23 -25.66
C GLU A 112 5.69 0.28 -26.17
N TYR A 113 6.44 -0.33 -25.26
CA TYR A 113 7.46 -1.31 -25.64
C TYR A 113 7.08 -2.73 -25.22
N ALA A 114 6.18 -2.90 -24.26
CA ALA A 114 5.70 -4.21 -23.83
C ALA A 114 4.36 -4.15 -23.08
N LYS A 115 3.71 -5.32 -22.94
CA LYS A 115 2.46 -5.49 -22.20
C LYS A 115 2.34 -6.89 -21.58
N SER A 116 1.52 -6.98 -20.54
CA SER A 116 1.28 -8.19 -19.77
C SER A 116 -0.15 -8.24 -19.26
N LYS A 117 -0.68 -9.45 -19.19
CA LYS A 117 -2.01 -9.72 -18.65
C LYS A 117 -1.90 -10.12 -17.18
N PRO A 118 -2.91 -9.75 -16.36
CA PRO A 118 -2.95 -10.22 -14.98
C PRO A 118 -3.03 -11.75 -14.95
N LYS A 119 -2.47 -12.35 -13.89
CA LYS A 119 -2.53 -13.79 -13.63
C LYS A 119 -3.91 -14.24 -13.20
#